data_AF-A0AAD9U1J9-F1
#
_entry.id   AF-A0AAD9U1J9-F1
#
_cell.length_a   1.000
_cell.length_b   1.000
_cell.length_c   1.000
_cell.angle_alpha   90.00
_cell.angle_beta   90.00
_cell.angle_gamma   90.00
#
_symmetry.space_group_name_H-M   'P 1'
#
loop_
_entity.id
_entity.type
_entity.pdbx_description
1 polymer ?
#
loop_
_entity_poly.entity_id
_entity_poly.type
_entity_poly.pdbx_seq_one_letter_code
_entity_poly.pdbx_strand_id
1 'polypeptide(L)'
;MGRKGHSRVEWRFLDRMMHKLGFSSKWLERMMNYVSSASFSFLINGEVCSKLKQPRGLSQGNPLSLYLFLLCVEGLSCVLNLVVSNGDLNGFRYTRNGLKISHLFFTDDSLIFSKAIDRDYATIRMMFDAYALALNQVINFDKPAVFVSRLIFRGKGLRLAGIMRIQLVKCHERYLGLPGLNCRNKRQLFSDIKDRVWAKIKD
;
A
#
# COMPACT_ATOMS: atom_id res chain seq x y z
N MET A 1 0.05 1.01 -2.03
CA MET A 1 -1.25 1.72 -1.92
C MET A 1 -1.05 3.07 -2.61
N GLY A 2 -1.42 3.23 -3.88
CA GLY A 2 -0.90 4.34 -4.72
C GLY A 2 -1.61 5.70 -4.56
N ARG A 3 -1.17 6.73 -5.30
CA ARG A 3 -1.76 8.10 -5.34
C ARG A 3 -3.30 8.17 -5.42
N LYS A 4 -3.96 7.16 -6.00
CA LYS A 4 -5.43 7.02 -6.04
C LYS A 4 -6.09 6.70 -4.68
N GLY A 5 -5.32 6.27 -3.69
CA GLY A 5 -5.80 5.97 -2.33
C GLY A 5 -6.18 7.23 -1.54
N HIS A 6 -5.48 8.35 -1.75
CA HIS A 6 -5.74 9.61 -1.04
C HIS A 6 -7.18 10.10 -1.22
N SER A 7 -7.72 10.04 -2.44
CA SER A 7 -9.06 10.57 -2.75
C SER A 7 -10.20 9.67 -2.27
N ARG A 8 -9.89 8.50 -1.71
CA ARG A 8 -10.89 7.51 -1.31
C ARG A 8 -11.02 7.36 0.20
N VAL A 9 -10.06 7.86 1.00
CA VAL A 9 -10.01 7.67 2.46
C VAL A 9 -11.32 8.10 3.12
N GLU A 10 -11.99 7.17 3.80
CA GLU A 10 -13.18 7.48 4.57
C GLU A 10 -12.81 8.16 5.88
N TRP A 11 -13.40 9.32 6.14
CA TRP A 11 -13.06 10.14 7.30
C TRP A 11 -13.39 9.45 8.62
N ARG A 12 -14.49 8.68 8.66
CA ARG A 12 -14.86 7.86 9.84
C ARG A 12 -13.84 6.77 10.16
N PHE A 13 -13.10 6.29 9.17
CA PHE A 13 -12.01 5.34 9.41
C PHE A 13 -10.81 6.07 10.01
N LEU A 14 -10.42 7.21 9.40
CA LEU A 14 -9.30 8.02 9.86
C LEU A 14 -9.48 8.50 11.31
N ASP A 15 -10.68 9.00 11.64
CA ASP A 15 -11.05 9.42 12.98
C ASP A 15 -10.87 8.30 14.02
N ARG A 16 -11.45 7.12 13.75
CA ARG A 16 -11.32 5.95 14.62
C ARG A 16 -9.88 5.47 14.74
N MET A 17 -9.10 5.54 13.67
CA MET A 17 -7.69 5.15 13.70
C MET A 17 -6.87 6.10 14.57
N MET A 18 -7.04 7.42 14.38
CA MET A 18 -6.36 8.42 15.20
C MET A 18 -6.79 8.34 16.67
N HIS A 19 -8.06 8.07 16.94
CA HIS A 19 -8.51 7.81 18.32
C HIS A 19 -7.84 6.56 18.91
N LYS A 20 -7.68 5.49 18.12
CA LYS A 20 -7.02 4.26 18.59
C LYS A 20 -5.51 4.44 18.80
N LEU A 21 -4.87 5.33 18.04
CA LEU A 21 -3.47 5.71 18.20
C LEU A 21 -3.23 6.65 19.40
N GLY A 22 -4.28 7.08 20.11
CA GLY A 22 -4.16 7.86 21.34
C GLY A 22 -4.08 9.38 21.13
N PHE A 23 -4.47 9.89 19.95
CA PHE A 23 -4.56 11.32 19.74
C PHE A 23 -5.66 11.95 20.62
N SER A 24 -5.39 13.14 21.15
CA SER A 24 -6.36 13.83 22.02
C SER A 24 -7.61 14.26 21.26
N SER A 25 -8.77 14.27 21.92
CA SER A 25 -10.06 14.65 21.30
C SER A 25 -10.03 16.05 20.68
N LYS A 26 -9.33 17.01 21.31
CA LYS A 26 -9.17 18.37 20.77
C LYS A 26 -8.37 18.39 19.47
N TRP A 27 -7.36 17.52 19.34
CA TRP A 27 -6.58 17.41 18.12
C TRP A 27 -7.36 16.70 17.01
N LEU A 28 -8.06 15.61 17.37
CA LEU A 28 -8.98 14.89 16.47
C LEU A 28 -10.00 15.84 15.86
N GLU A 29 -10.70 16.63 16.69
CA GLU A 29 -11.69 17.61 16.23
C GLU A 29 -11.11 18.59 15.20
N ARG A 30 -9.91 19.14 15.49
CA ARG A 30 -9.23 20.07 14.55
C ARG A 30 -8.88 19.40 13.23
N MET A 31 -8.39 18.17 13.27
CA MET A 31 -8.04 17.41 12.07
C MET A 31 -9.29 17.06 11.26
N MET A 32 -10.37 16.64 11.91
CA MET A 32 -11.62 16.31 11.24
C MET A 32 -12.29 17.55 10.65
N ASN A 33 -12.20 18.70 11.30
CA ASN A 33 -12.63 19.99 10.75
C ASN A 33 -11.80 20.39 9.53
N TYR A 34 -10.47 20.20 9.60
CA TYR A 34 -9.58 20.45 8.47
C TYR A 34 -9.95 19.58 7.27
N VAL A 35 -10.03 18.26 7.46
CA VAL A 35 -10.31 17.31 6.38
C VAL A 35 -11.71 17.53 5.80
N SER A 36 -12.70 17.89 6.62
CA SER A 36 -14.07 18.13 6.18
C SER A 36 -14.35 19.50 5.54
N SER A 37 -13.43 20.45 5.70
CA SER A 37 -13.52 21.77 5.07
C SER A 37 -13.21 21.76 3.58
N ALA A 38 -12.63 20.68 3.05
CA ALA A 38 -12.25 20.59 1.64
C ALA A 38 -13.47 20.61 0.71
N SER A 39 -13.45 21.53 -0.25
CA SER A 39 -14.45 21.66 -1.33
C SER A 39 -13.77 21.81 -2.67
N PHE A 40 -14.38 21.27 -3.72
CA PHE A 40 -13.96 21.52 -5.11
C PHE A 40 -15.07 22.23 -5.88
N SER A 41 -14.67 22.95 -6.92
CA SER A 41 -15.57 23.51 -7.93
C SER A 41 -15.19 22.94 -9.28
N PHE A 42 -16.17 22.74 -10.15
CA PHE A 42 -15.95 22.31 -11.52
C PHE A 42 -16.01 23.52 -12.44
N LEU A 43 -15.15 23.52 -13.46
CA LEU A 43 -15.29 24.44 -14.59
C LEU A 43 -15.99 23.68 -15.71
N ILE A 44 -17.21 24.09 -16.07
CA ILE A 44 -17.96 23.49 -17.18
C ILE A 44 -18.16 24.61 -18.22
N ASN A 45 -17.61 24.41 -19.42
CA ASN A 45 -17.69 25.38 -20.52
C ASN A 45 -17.20 26.81 -20.16
N GLY A 46 -16.20 26.92 -19.29
CA GLY A 46 -15.64 28.22 -18.87
C GLY A 46 -16.33 28.85 -17.66
N GLU A 47 -17.46 28.30 -17.21
CA GLU A 47 -18.14 28.77 -16.01
C GLU A 47 -17.82 27.90 -14.79
N VAL A 48 -17.56 28.55 -13.65
CA VAL A 48 -17.32 27.88 -12.37
C VAL A 48 -18.66 27.47 -11.78
N CYS A 49 -18.94 26.18 -11.77
CA CYS A 49 -20.09 25.62 -11.07
C CYS A 49 -19.93 25.65 -9.54
N SER A 50 -21.05 25.47 -8.84
CA SER A 50 -21.16 25.55 -7.39
C SER A 50 -20.14 24.68 -6.63
N LYS A 51 -19.73 25.15 -5.45
CA LYS A 51 -18.81 24.45 -4.56
C LYS A 51 -19.47 23.19 -4.01
N LEU A 52 -18.85 22.05 -4.24
CA LEU A 52 -19.25 20.76 -3.67
C LEU A 52 -18.30 20.38 -2.55
N LYS A 53 -18.87 20.01 -1.39
CA LYS A 53 -18.09 19.45 -0.29
C LYS A 53 -17.72 18.01 -0.62
N GLN A 54 -16.48 17.64 -0.30
CA GLN A 54 -16.06 16.25 -0.43
C GLN A 54 -16.75 15.41 0.65
N PRO A 55 -17.33 14.24 0.35
CA PRO A 55 -17.85 13.35 1.40
C PRO A 55 -16.74 12.48 2.02
N ARG A 56 -15.59 12.38 1.34
CA ARG A 56 -14.44 11.54 1.68
C ARG A 56 -13.18 12.00 0.95
N GLY A 57 -12.05 11.43 1.31
CA GLY A 57 -10.76 11.65 0.67
C GLY A 57 -9.99 12.79 1.31
N LEU A 58 -8.69 12.84 0.99
CA LEU A 58 -7.75 13.84 1.48
C LEU A 58 -7.34 14.72 0.30
N SER A 59 -7.30 16.04 0.52
CA SER A 59 -6.92 17.01 -0.52
C SER A 59 -5.46 16.78 -0.94
N GLN A 60 -5.22 16.53 -2.23
CA GLN A 60 -3.87 16.38 -2.77
C GLN A 60 -3.12 17.71 -2.73
N GLY A 61 -1.79 17.66 -2.54
CA GLY A 61 -0.93 18.84 -2.55
C GLY A 61 -0.71 19.50 -1.18
N ASN A 62 -1.43 19.07 -0.13
CA ASN A 62 -1.16 19.52 1.23
C ASN A 62 -0.26 18.52 2.00
N PRO A 63 0.82 18.97 2.66
CA PRO A 63 1.67 18.11 3.49
C PRO A 63 0.89 17.34 4.56
N LEU A 64 -0.13 17.96 5.18
CA LEU A 64 -0.93 17.32 6.22
C LEU A 64 -1.72 16.12 5.70
N SER A 65 -2.30 16.22 4.50
CA SER A 65 -2.98 15.11 3.83
C SER A 65 -2.05 13.92 3.57
N LEU A 66 -0.75 14.15 3.39
CA LEU A 66 0.23 13.06 3.25
C LEU A 66 0.40 12.32 4.57
N TYR A 67 0.54 13.04 5.69
CA TYR A 67 0.65 12.44 7.01
C TYR A 67 -0.61 11.68 7.41
N LEU A 68 -1.80 12.23 7.15
CA LEU A 68 -3.06 11.55 7.44
C LEU A 68 -3.22 10.26 6.62
N PHE A 69 -2.71 10.24 5.38
CA PHE A 69 -2.66 9.01 4.59
C PHE A 69 -1.66 8.00 5.17
N LEU A 70 -0.50 8.44 5.66
CA LEU A 70 0.46 7.56 6.35
C LEU A 70 -0.16 6.88 7.57
N LEU A 71 -1.01 7.58 8.34
CA LEU A 71 -1.74 6.96 9.45
C LEU A 71 -2.67 5.82 8.99
N CYS A 72 -3.27 5.95 7.81
CA CYS A 72 -4.04 4.85 7.23
C CYS A 72 -3.12 3.69 6.83
N VAL A 73 -1.94 3.95 6.28
CA VAL A 73 -0.97 2.88 5.97
C VAL A 73 -0.46 2.21 7.26
N GLU A 74 -0.29 2.96 8.34
CA GLU A 74 0.08 2.43 9.65
C GLU A 74 -0.99 1.50 10.21
N GLY A 75 -2.27 1.82 10.03
CA GLY A 75 -3.36 0.90 10.39
C GLY A 75 -3.22 -0.47 9.72
N LEU A 76 -2.84 -0.51 8.44
CA LEU A 76 -2.58 -1.76 7.72
C LEU A 76 -1.34 -2.50 8.26
N SER A 77 -0.27 -1.75 8.57
CA SER A 77 0.95 -2.27 9.21
C SER A 77 0.63 -2.94 10.55
N CYS A 78 -0.17 -2.30 11.40
CA CYS A 78 -0.62 -2.84 12.68
C CYS A 78 -1.37 -4.17 12.52
N VAL A 79 -2.29 -4.26 11.56
CA VAL A 79 -3.03 -5.52 11.31
C VAL A 79 -2.08 -6.63 10.83
N LEU A 80 -1.13 -6.31 9.95
CA LEU A 80 -0.12 -7.26 9.49
C LEU A 80 0.78 -7.74 10.64
N ASN A 81 1.18 -6.84 11.53
CA ASN A 81 1.99 -7.20 12.69
C ASN A 81 1.20 -8.09 13.66
N LEU A 82 -0.08 -7.83 13.85
CA LEU A 82 -0.97 -8.65 14.69
C LEU A 82 -1.12 -10.08 14.17
N VAL A 83 -1.40 -10.28 12.87
CA VAL A 83 -1.52 -11.64 12.31
C VAL A 83 -0.18 -12.40 12.33
N VAL A 84 0.93 -11.66 12.31
CA VAL A 84 2.28 -12.24 12.40
C VAL A 84 2.63 -12.64 13.84
N SER A 85 2.25 -11.82 14.83
CA SER A 85 2.45 -12.12 16.25
C SER A 85 1.60 -13.31 16.69
N ASN A 86 0.38 -13.43 16.14
CA ASN A 86 -0.52 -14.55 16.40
C ASN A 86 -0.07 -15.86 15.73
N GLY A 87 0.87 -15.80 14.79
CA GLY A 87 1.37 -16.97 14.07
C GLY A 87 0.53 -17.37 12.84
N ASP A 88 -0.54 -16.63 12.54
CA ASP A 88 -1.39 -16.84 11.37
C ASP A 88 -0.61 -16.60 10.07
N LEU A 89 0.25 -15.56 10.07
CA LEU A 89 1.14 -15.22 8.96
C LEU A 89 2.61 -15.50 9.31
N ASN A 90 3.31 -16.26 8.45
CA ASN A 90 4.70 -16.62 8.72
C ASN A 90 5.68 -15.46 8.53
N GLY A 91 5.40 -14.54 7.61
CA GLY A 91 6.36 -13.51 7.18
C GLY A 91 7.61 -14.07 6.53
N PHE A 92 8.60 -13.21 6.32
CA PHE A 92 9.95 -13.55 5.88
C PHE A 92 10.94 -13.43 7.05
N ARG A 93 11.90 -14.35 7.13
CA ARG A 93 12.97 -14.30 8.11
C ARG A 93 14.26 -14.84 7.49
N TYR A 94 15.34 -14.08 7.60
CA TYR A 94 16.64 -14.46 7.01
C TYR A 94 17.41 -15.47 7.87
N THR A 95 17.47 -15.27 9.20
CA THR A 95 18.15 -16.16 10.15
C THR A 95 17.17 -16.71 11.20
N ARG A 96 17.44 -17.88 11.81
CA ARG A 96 16.52 -18.51 12.78
C ARG A 96 16.06 -17.56 13.90
N ASN A 97 16.98 -16.72 14.39
CA ASN A 97 16.75 -15.74 15.47
C ASN A 97 16.62 -14.29 14.95
N GLY A 98 16.52 -14.09 13.64
CA GLY A 98 16.43 -12.76 13.05
C GLY A 98 15.03 -12.16 13.12
N LEU A 99 14.96 -10.86 12.80
CA LEU A 99 13.71 -10.12 12.67
C LEU A 99 12.80 -10.80 11.64
N LYS A 100 11.54 -10.99 11.99
CA LYS A 100 10.51 -11.44 11.06
C LYS A 100 9.91 -10.22 10.36
N ILE A 101 10.12 -10.11 9.05
CA ILE A 101 9.65 -9.01 8.21
C ILE A 101 8.40 -9.49 7.47
N SER A 102 7.27 -8.81 7.64
CA SER A 102 6.02 -9.16 6.96
C SER A 102 5.67 -8.20 5.83
N HIS A 103 6.16 -6.96 5.86
CA HIS A 103 5.86 -5.96 4.84
C HIS A 103 6.91 -4.85 4.78
N LEU A 104 6.94 -4.15 3.65
CA LEU A 104 7.68 -2.91 3.44
C LEU A 104 6.77 -1.93 2.70
N PHE A 105 6.34 -0.88 3.40
CA PHE A 105 5.48 0.14 2.84
C PHE A 105 6.29 1.42 2.59
N PHE A 106 6.21 1.93 1.37
CA PHE A 106 6.80 3.20 1.01
C PHE A 106 5.91 3.93 0.02
N THR A 107 5.35 5.07 0.43
CA THR A 107 4.45 5.89 -0.38
C THR A 107 3.41 5.05 -1.15
N ASP A 108 3.59 4.91 -2.45
CA ASP A 108 2.74 4.20 -3.39
C ASP A 108 3.08 2.71 -3.56
N ASP A 109 4.30 2.31 -3.22
CA ASP A 109 4.83 0.96 -3.33
C ASP A 109 4.67 0.19 -2.01
N SER A 110 4.16 -1.04 -2.10
CA SER A 110 3.90 -1.87 -0.93
C SER A 110 4.29 -3.30 -1.24
N LEU A 111 5.22 -3.84 -0.45
CA LEU A 111 5.59 -5.25 -0.51
C LEU A 111 5.06 -5.94 0.74
N ILE A 112 4.51 -7.14 0.54
CA ILE A 112 4.11 -8.05 1.62
C ILE A 112 4.87 -9.35 1.41
N PHE A 113 5.47 -9.84 2.48
CA PHE A 113 6.28 -11.04 2.51
C PHE A 113 5.54 -12.14 3.26
N SER A 114 5.50 -13.32 2.67
CA SER A 114 4.89 -14.50 3.24
C SER A 114 5.58 -15.77 2.77
N LYS A 115 5.29 -16.89 3.42
CA LYS A 115 5.65 -18.19 2.86
C LYS A 115 4.69 -18.53 1.73
N ALA A 116 5.20 -19.22 0.72
CA ALA A 116 4.39 -19.74 -0.38
C ALA A 116 3.57 -20.96 0.05
N ILE A 117 2.66 -20.74 0.98
CA ILE A 117 1.69 -21.70 1.49
C ILE A 117 0.30 -21.07 1.48
N ASP A 118 -0.71 -21.91 1.34
CA ASP A 118 -2.08 -21.46 1.10
C ASP A 118 -2.64 -20.65 2.25
N ARG A 119 -2.35 -21.09 3.47
CA ARG A 119 -2.78 -20.44 4.70
C ARG A 119 -2.36 -18.98 4.72
N ASP A 120 -1.07 -18.69 4.48
CA ASP A 120 -0.55 -17.33 4.48
C ASP A 120 -1.27 -16.45 3.45
N TYR A 121 -1.52 -16.97 2.25
CA TYR A 121 -2.21 -16.22 1.19
C TYR A 121 -3.71 -16.01 1.51
N ALA A 122 -4.36 -16.99 2.12
CA ALA A 122 -5.74 -16.87 2.59
C ALA A 122 -5.84 -15.83 3.73
N THR A 123 -4.92 -15.83 4.70
CA THR A 123 -4.86 -14.85 5.77
C THR A 123 -4.66 -13.44 5.23
N ILE A 124 -3.73 -13.25 4.28
CA ILE A 124 -3.51 -11.95 3.64
C ILE A 124 -4.78 -11.50 2.88
N ARG A 125 -5.46 -12.41 2.17
CA ARG A 125 -6.71 -12.11 1.47
C ARG A 125 -7.80 -11.65 2.43
N MET A 126 -8.05 -12.42 3.49
CA MET A 126 -9.06 -12.09 4.50
C MET A 126 -8.75 -10.74 5.17
N MET A 127 -7.47 -10.50 5.48
CA MET A 127 -7.02 -9.23 6.04
C MET A 127 -7.33 -8.06 5.10
N PHE A 128 -7.00 -8.20 3.81
CA PHE A 128 -7.33 -7.17 2.84
C PHE A 128 -8.83 -6.96 2.69
N ASP A 129 -9.63 -8.02 2.67
CA ASP A 129 -11.09 -7.90 2.58
C ASP A 129 -11.66 -7.20 3.82
N ALA A 130 -11.21 -7.54 5.03
CA ALA A 130 -11.60 -6.86 6.25
C ALA A 130 -11.17 -5.38 6.27
N TYR A 131 -9.95 -5.10 5.80
CA TYR A 131 -9.41 -3.75 5.74
C TYR A 131 -10.14 -2.89 4.69
N ALA A 132 -10.47 -3.46 3.54
CA ALA A 132 -11.28 -2.87 2.49
C ALA A 132 -12.66 -2.47 3.02
N LEU A 133 -13.33 -3.38 3.75
CA LEU A 133 -14.61 -3.13 4.39
C LEU A 133 -14.52 -2.01 5.43
N ALA A 134 -13.47 -2.00 6.27
CA ALA A 134 -13.26 -0.95 7.27
C ALA A 134 -13.04 0.43 6.64
N LEU A 135 -12.34 0.49 5.50
CA LEU A 135 -12.13 1.70 4.72
C LEU A 135 -13.35 2.06 3.85
N ASN A 136 -14.42 1.25 3.82
CA ASN A 136 -15.51 1.31 2.85
C ASN A 136 -15.01 1.49 1.40
N GLN A 137 -13.90 0.83 1.08
CA GLN A 137 -13.19 0.97 -0.18
C GLN A 137 -13.05 -0.38 -0.84
N VAL A 138 -13.16 -0.37 -2.18
CA VAL A 138 -12.53 -1.41 -2.98
C VAL A 138 -11.04 -1.13 -3.01
N ILE A 139 -10.24 -1.96 -2.33
CA ILE A 139 -8.79 -1.95 -2.51
C ILE A 139 -8.52 -2.10 -4.00
N ASN A 140 -7.80 -1.14 -4.58
CA ASN A 140 -7.51 -1.18 -5.99
C ASN A 140 -6.46 -2.29 -6.24
N PHE A 141 -6.94 -3.45 -6.69
CA PHE A 141 -6.13 -4.59 -7.11
C PHE A 141 -5.76 -4.56 -8.61
N ASP A 142 -5.78 -3.38 -9.26
CA ASP A 142 -5.40 -3.27 -10.68
C ASP A 142 -3.88 -3.30 -10.89
N LYS A 143 -3.08 -3.21 -9.81
CA LYS A 143 -1.61 -3.20 -9.82
C LYS A 143 -0.86 -4.22 -8.95
N PRO A 144 -1.41 -4.78 -7.85
CA PRO A 144 -0.67 -5.76 -7.08
C PRO A 144 -0.43 -6.98 -7.95
N ALA A 145 0.69 -7.63 -7.71
CA ALA A 145 1.11 -8.78 -8.46
C ALA A 145 1.72 -9.78 -7.49
N VAL A 146 1.39 -11.06 -7.65
CA VAL A 146 2.02 -12.11 -6.86
C VAL A 146 3.31 -12.49 -7.56
N PHE A 147 4.42 -12.36 -6.84
CA PHE A 147 5.72 -12.90 -7.25
C PHE A 147 6.07 -14.07 -6.34
N VAL A 148 6.52 -15.18 -6.93
CA VAL A 148 7.00 -16.36 -6.20
C VAL A 148 8.42 -16.68 -6.60
N SER A 149 9.20 -17.23 -5.66
CA SER A 149 10.56 -17.70 -5.93
C SER A 149 10.59 -18.71 -7.08
N ARG A 150 11.66 -18.70 -7.88
CA ARG A 150 11.87 -19.65 -8.99
C ARG A 150 11.86 -21.12 -8.56
N LEU A 151 12.14 -21.38 -7.28
CA LEU A 151 12.12 -22.71 -6.69
C LEU A 151 10.71 -23.26 -6.50
N ILE A 152 9.68 -22.41 -6.59
CA ILE A 152 8.28 -22.82 -6.43
C ILE A 152 7.73 -23.24 -7.79
N PHE A 153 7.16 -24.45 -7.83
CA PHE A 153 6.48 -24.96 -9.03
C PHE A 153 5.41 -23.97 -9.53
N ARG A 154 5.39 -23.73 -10.84
CA ARG A 154 4.50 -22.73 -11.46
C ARG A 154 3.02 -22.99 -11.14
N GLY A 155 2.59 -24.26 -11.09
CA GLY A 155 1.23 -24.62 -10.70
C GLY A 155 0.87 -24.17 -9.29
N LYS A 156 1.81 -24.27 -8.33
CA LYS A 156 1.62 -23.75 -6.98
C LYS A 156 1.53 -22.22 -6.99
N GLY A 157 2.40 -21.56 -7.75
CA GLY A 157 2.35 -20.10 -7.93
C GLY A 157 1.00 -19.61 -8.47
N LEU A 158 0.47 -20.27 -9.50
CA LEU A 158 -0.85 -19.94 -10.08
C LEU A 158 -1.98 -20.15 -9.07
N ARG A 159 -1.91 -21.21 -8.28
CA ARG A 159 -2.90 -21.49 -7.24
C ARG A 159 -2.90 -20.41 -6.15
N LEU A 160 -1.72 -20.01 -5.67
CA LEU A 160 -1.56 -18.93 -4.69
C LEU A 160 -2.05 -17.57 -5.22
N ALA A 161 -1.75 -17.29 -6.50
CA ALA A 161 -2.27 -16.11 -7.20
C ALA A 161 -3.80 -16.13 -7.32
N GLY A 162 -4.38 -17.31 -7.57
CA GLY A 162 -5.83 -17.54 -7.58
C GLY A 162 -6.51 -17.25 -6.24
N ILE A 163 -5.93 -17.68 -5.11
CA ILE A 163 -6.43 -17.36 -3.76
C ILE A 163 -6.52 -15.84 -3.56
N MET A 164 -5.51 -15.11 -4.03
CA MET A 164 -5.46 -13.66 -3.89
C MET A 164 -6.35 -12.93 -4.91
N ARG A 165 -6.76 -13.61 -5.99
CA ARG A 165 -7.42 -13.04 -7.19
C ARG A 165 -6.56 -11.99 -7.87
N ILE A 166 -5.27 -12.26 -7.98
CA ILE A 166 -4.26 -11.35 -8.53
C ILE A 166 -3.43 -12.10 -9.58
N GLN A 167 -2.86 -11.39 -10.55
CA GLN A 167 -2.00 -11.99 -11.55
C GLN A 167 -0.68 -12.52 -10.93
N LEU A 168 -0.27 -13.72 -11.34
CA LEU A 168 1.08 -14.23 -11.10
C LEU A 168 2.04 -13.56 -12.09
N VAL A 169 3.03 -12.84 -11.59
CA VAL A 169 4.09 -12.26 -12.39
C VAL A 169 5.39 -13.03 -12.25
N LYS A 170 6.11 -13.16 -13.36
CA LYS A 170 7.41 -13.83 -13.42
C LYS A 170 8.50 -13.03 -12.68
N CYS A 171 8.27 -11.72 -12.56
CA CYS A 171 9.19 -10.76 -12.03
C CYS A 171 8.43 -9.59 -11.41
N HIS A 172 8.86 -9.11 -10.25
CA HIS A 172 8.49 -7.78 -9.80
C HIS A 172 9.42 -6.76 -10.47
N GLU A 173 8.87 -5.83 -11.26
CA GLU A 173 9.72 -5.01 -12.13
C GLU A 173 10.58 -4.00 -11.36
N ARG A 174 10.03 -3.27 -10.37
CA ARG A 174 10.73 -2.26 -9.57
C ARG A 174 10.10 -2.04 -8.21
N TYR A 175 10.93 -1.80 -7.19
CA TYR A 175 10.54 -1.25 -5.88
C TYR A 175 11.50 -0.10 -5.56
N LEU A 176 11.00 1.11 -5.27
CA LEU A 176 11.84 2.30 -5.02
C LEU A 176 12.81 2.65 -6.17
N GLY A 177 12.41 2.38 -7.42
CA GLY A 177 13.28 2.60 -8.58
C GLY A 177 14.45 1.62 -8.71
N LEU A 178 14.60 0.71 -7.74
CA LEU A 178 15.49 -0.44 -7.82
C LEU A 178 14.78 -1.55 -8.59
N PRO A 179 15.42 -2.11 -9.63
CA PRO A 179 14.90 -3.27 -10.34
C PRO A 179 14.71 -4.45 -9.38
N GLY A 180 13.61 -5.19 -9.55
CA GLY A 180 13.22 -6.21 -8.58
C GLY A 180 14.21 -7.36 -8.46
N LEU A 181 14.31 -7.86 -7.22
CA LEU A 181 15.14 -8.99 -6.84
C LEU A 181 14.78 -10.20 -7.71
N ASN A 182 15.77 -10.73 -8.44
CA ASN A 182 15.74 -11.98 -9.23
C ASN A 182 15.33 -11.94 -10.72
N CYS A 183 15.31 -10.78 -11.39
CA CYS A 183 14.90 -10.73 -12.80
C CYS A 183 15.99 -10.48 -13.82
N ARG A 184 17.07 -9.77 -13.44
CA ARG A 184 18.19 -9.44 -14.34
C ARG A 184 19.52 -9.90 -13.74
N ASN A 185 20.51 -10.15 -14.59
CA ASN A 185 21.89 -10.32 -14.13
C ASN A 185 22.29 -9.07 -13.33
N LYS A 186 22.99 -9.23 -12.20
CA LYS A 186 23.43 -8.10 -11.35
C LYS A 186 24.11 -7.00 -12.19
N ARG A 187 24.85 -7.37 -13.25
CA ARG A 187 25.49 -6.41 -14.17
C ARG A 187 24.50 -5.55 -14.97
N GLN A 188 23.46 -6.15 -15.54
CA GLN A 188 22.40 -5.40 -16.25
C GLN A 188 21.64 -4.50 -15.28
N LEU A 189 21.41 -4.98 -14.06
CA LEU A 189 20.78 -4.24 -12.98
C LEU A 189 21.47 -2.91 -12.69
N PHE A 190 22.79 -2.96 -12.54
CA PHE A 190 23.61 -1.78 -12.26
C PHE A 190 23.84 -0.91 -13.51
N SER A 191 23.78 -1.49 -14.72
CA SER A 191 23.82 -0.72 -15.97
C SER A 191 22.65 0.26 -16.06
N ASP A 192 21.42 -0.19 -15.82
CA ASP A 192 20.22 0.68 -15.88
C ASP A 192 20.26 1.83 -14.87
N ILE A 193 20.93 1.64 -13.72
CA ILE A 193 21.14 2.69 -12.72
C ILE A 193 22.22 3.65 -13.20
N LYS A 194 23.34 3.11 -13.70
CA LYS A 194 24.45 3.88 -14.27
C LYS A 194 23.97 4.78 -15.42
N ASP A 195 23.15 4.25 -16.32
CA ASP A 195 22.62 4.99 -17.47
C ASP A 195 21.70 6.15 -17.03
N ARG A 196 20.87 5.94 -16.00
CA ARG A 196 20.02 7.00 -15.41
C ARG A 196 20.83 8.09 -14.72
N VAL A 197 21.92 7.73 -14.05
CA VAL A 197 22.84 8.69 -13.43
C VAL A 197 23.57 9.49 -14.51
N TRP A 198 24.06 8.83 -15.56
CA TRP A 198 24.72 9.51 -16.68
C TRP A 198 23.80 10.44 -17.45
N ALA A 199 22.53 10.07 -17.64
CA ALA A 199 21.55 10.95 -18.27
C ALA A 199 21.39 12.27 -17.49
N LYS A 200 21.39 12.22 -16.15
CA LYS A 200 21.28 13.41 -15.30
C LYS A 200 22.55 14.25 -15.19
N ILE A 201 23.71 13.72 -15.59
CA ILE A 201 25.00 14.44 -15.57
C ILE A 201 25.25 15.14 -16.91
N LYS A 202 24.60 14.68 -18.00
CA LYS A 202 24.72 15.26 -19.34
C LYS A 202 23.71 16.38 -19.62
N ASP A 203 22.71 16.54 -18.76
CA ASP A 203 21.82 17.70 -18.69
C ASP A 203 22.37 18.73 -17.69
#